data_AF-A0A962PZA2-F1
#
_entry.id   AF-A0A962PZA2-F1
#
_cell.length_a   1.000
_cell.length_b   1.000
_cell.length_c   1.000
_cell.angle_alpha   90.00
_cell.angle_beta   90.00
_cell.angle_gamma   90.00
#
_symmetry.space_group_name_H-M   'P 1'
#
loop_
_entity.id
_entity.type
_entity.pdbx_description
1 polymer ?
#
loop_
_entity_poly.entity_id
_entity_poly.type
_entity_poly.pdbx_seq_one_letter_code
_entity_poly.pdbx_strand_id
1 'polypeptide(L)'
;MTNTLQRILARACDIEANEVRSTLASFCLVLILMGSYYILRPVRDAMASDWTDAEVSWLWTFTFICSTFAVSLYGAAVARMSIRRLVPSVYALFALSFGLFYLGTQTLAERVLLDKCFYVWVSLFSLFHISVFWSFMADTFSRPQATRLFG
;
A
#
# COMPACT_ATOMS: atom_id res chain seq x y z
N MET A 1 -15.16 7.54 27.98
CA MET A 1 -13.71 7.30 27.78
C MET A 1 -13.11 8.03 26.57
N THR A 2 -13.92 8.69 25.74
CA THR A 2 -13.50 9.49 24.56
C THR A 2 -12.80 10.81 24.90
N ASN A 3 -13.06 11.38 26.08
CA ASN A 3 -12.69 12.77 26.40
C ASN A 3 -11.20 12.98 26.71
N THR A 4 -10.51 12.00 27.30
CA THR A 4 -9.10 12.15 27.72
C THR A 4 -8.14 12.03 26.54
N LEU A 5 -8.42 11.08 25.64
CA LEU A 5 -7.65 10.85 24.40
C LEU A 5 -7.75 12.06 23.46
N GLN A 6 -8.95 12.61 23.33
CA GLN A 6 -9.23 13.80 22.53
C GLN A 6 -8.47 15.03 23.04
N ARG A 7 -8.38 15.21 24.37
CA ARG A 7 -7.70 16.34 25.00
C ARG A 7 -6.17 16.27 24.94
N ILE A 8 -5.60 15.06 24.89
CA ILE A 8 -4.16 14.85 24.71
C ILE A 8 -3.76 15.08 23.25
N LEU A 9 -4.56 14.57 22.30
CA LEU A 9 -4.33 14.76 20.87
C LEU A 9 -4.49 16.24 20.45
N ALA A 10 -5.51 16.94 20.97
CA ALA A 10 -5.71 18.37 20.72
C ALA A 10 -4.62 19.29 21.31
N ARG A 11 -3.85 18.80 22.30
CA ARG A 11 -2.70 19.55 22.88
C ARG A 11 -1.40 19.34 22.10
N ALA A 12 -1.28 18.27 21.33
CA ALA A 12 -0.08 17.94 20.56
C ALA A 12 -0.19 18.37 19.09
N CYS A 13 -1.41 18.41 18.54
CA CYS A 13 -1.73 18.91 17.21
C CYS A 13 -3.06 19.68 17.30
N ASP A 14 -3.19 20.81 16.59
CA ASP A 14 -4.42 21.61 16.55
C ASP A 14 -5.48 20.88 15.70
N ILE A 15 -6.04 19.81 16.28
CA ILE A 15 -6.97 18.87 15.65
C ILE A 15 -8.38 19.18 16.15
N GLU A 16 -9.27 19.58 15.25
CA GLU A 16 -10.69 19.77 15.57
C GLU A 16 -11.34 18.43 15.94
N ALA A 17 -12.31 18.45 16.85
CA ALA A 17 -12.98 17.26 17.38
C ALA A 17 -13.61 16.33 16.31
N ASN A 18 -13.87 16.88 15.12
CA ASN A 18 -14.37 16.21 13.92
C ASN A 18 -13.27 15.38 13.20
N GLU A 19 -12.02 15.80 13.26
CA GLU A 19 -10.92 15.27 12.41
C GLU A 19 -10.18 14.09 13.05
N VAL A 20 -10.28 13.92 14.38
CA VAL A 20 -9.60 12.87 15.14
C VAL A 20 -9.87 11.47 14.57
N ARG A 21 -11.10 11.20 14.13
CA ARG A 21 -11.47 9.88 13.58
C ARG A 21 -10.81 9.63 12.21
N SER A 22 -10.72 10.65 11.37
CA SER A 22 -10.07 10.56 10.05
C SER A 22 -8.55 10.44 10.19
N THR A 23 -7.95 11.18 11.13
CA THR A 23 -6.52 11.09 11.44
C THR A 23 -6.17 9.72 12.02
N LEU A 24 -6.93 9.22 12.99
CA LEU A 24 -6.70 7.89 13.57
C LEU A 24 -6.91 6.78 12.53
N ALA A 25 -7.95 6.88 11.69
CA ALA A 25 -8.19 5.92 10.62
C ALA A 25 -7.04 5.91 9.58
N SER A 26 -6.54 7.09 9.21
CA SER A 26 -5.39 7.21 8.28
C SER A 26 -4.11 6.66 8.90
N PHE A 27 -3.89 6.92 10.20
CA PHE A 27 -2.77 6.35 10.96
C PHE A 27 -2.85 4.82 11.05
N CYS A 28 -4.01 4.26 11.42
CA CYS A 28 -4.21 2.82 11.44
C CYS A 28 -4.05 2.20 10.06
N LEU A 29 -4.56 2.86 9.01
CA LEU A 29 -4.41 2.42 7.63
C LEU A 29 -2.93 2.34 7.22
N VAL A 30 -2.16 3.42 7.41
CA VAL A 30 -0.73 3.41 7.04
C VAL A 30 0.06 2.42 7.89
N LEU A 31 -0.27 2.29 9.18
CA LEU A 31 0.38 1.32 10.06
C LEU A 31 0.15 -0.12 9.60
N ILE A 32 -1.09 -0.47 9.23
CA ILE A 32 -1.42 -1.80 8.70
C ILE A 32 -0.73 -2.03 7.36
N LEU A 33 -0.75 -1.04 6.45
CA LEU A 33 -0.12 -1.16 5.13
C LEU A 33 1.39 -1.33 5.22
N MET A 34 2.05 -0.49 6.04
CA MET A 34 3.48 -0.59 6.29
C MET A 34 3.83 -1.90 6.98
N GLY A 35 3.09 -2.30 8.02
CA GLY A 35 3.28 -3.58 8.68
C GLY A 35 3.18 -4.76 7.71
N SER A 36 2.17 -4.75 6.84
CA SER A 36 1.99 -5.76 5.79
C SER A 36 3.20 -5.81 4.85
N TYR A 37 3.65 -4.65 4.36
CA TYR A 37 4.80 -4.59 3.46
C TYR A 37 6.10 -5.04 4.13
N TYR A 38 6.35 -4.62 5.38
CA TYR A 38 7.56 -5.01 6.11
C TYR A 38 7.59 -6.48 6.49
N ILE A 39 6.44 -7.16 6.57
CA ILE A 39 6.38 -8.62 6.69
C ILE A 39 6.65 -9.30 5.34
N LEU A 40 6.11 -8.77 4.24
CA LEU A 40 6.28 -9.34 2.91
C LEU A 40 7.71 -9.16 2.35
N ARG A 41 8.38 -8.06 2.71
CA ARG A 41 9.75 -7.76 2.26
C ARG A 41 10.76 -8.88 2.57
N PRO A 42 10.95 -9.34 3.82
CA PRO A 42 11.91 -10.41 4.10
C PRO A 42 11.54 -11.72 3.43
N VAL A 43 10.25 -12.03 3.28
CA VAL A 43 9.80 -13.22 2.52
C VAL A 43 10.25 -13.11 1.06
N ARG A 44 10.01 -11.97 0.43
CA ARG A 44 10.45 -11.69 -0.94
C ARG A 44 11.98 -11.78 -1.07
N ASP A 45 12.70 -11.15 -0.15
CA ASP A 45 14.17 -11.08 -0.21
C ASP A 45 14.80 -12.46 0.03
N ALA A 46 14.18 -13.31 0.86
CA ALA A 46 14.58 -14.70 1.05
C ALA A 46 14.33 -15.57 -0.19
N MET A 47 13.29 -15.30 -0.99
CA MET A 47 13.09 -16.01 -2.26
C MET A 47 14.16 -15.65 -3.29
N ALA A 48 14.58 -14.38 -3.30
CA ALA A 48 15.58 -13.90 -4.24
C ALA A 48 17.01 -14.40 -3.95
N SER A 49 17.31 -14.88 -2.73
CA SER A 49 18.64 -15.39 -2.40
C SER A 49 19.00 -16.66 -3.17
N ASP A 50 18.00 -17.40 -3.63
CA ASP A 50 18.19 -18.68 -4.31
C ASP A 50 18.35 -18.51 -5.83
N TRP A 51 18.20 -17.30 -6.35
CA TRP A 51 18.24 -16.99 -7.79
C TRP A 51 19.56 -16.35 -8.20
N THR A 52 19.91 -16.52 -9.47
CA THR A 52 21.11 -15.90 -10.03
C THR A 52 20.93 -14.38 -10.20
N ASP A 53 22.03 -13.62 -10.14
CA ASP A 53 22.01 -12.17 -10.34
C ASP A 53 21.34 -11.75 -11.67
N ALA A 54 21.51 -12.55 -12.71
CA ALA A 54 20.89 -12.32 -14.01
C ALA A 54 19.36 -12.44 -13.96
N GLU A 55 18.82 -13.42 -13.24
CA GLU A 55 17.37 -13.60 -13.07
C GLU A 55 16.78 -12.47 -12.24
N VAL A 56 17.45 -12.07 -11.15
CA VAL A 56 17.04 -10.94 -10.31
C VAL A 56 17.01 -9.65 -11.13
N SER A 57 18.03 -9.43 -11.98
CA SER A 57 18.07 -8.28 -12.90
C SER A 57 16.89 -8.24 -13.89
N TRP A 58 16.52 -9.40 -14.46
CA TRP A 58 15.31 -9.51 -15.27
C TRP A 58 14.04 -9.20 -14.48
N LEU A 59 13.92 -9.68 -13.24
CA LEU A 59 12.77 -9.37 -12.36
C LEU A 59 12.66 -7.89 -12.03
N TRP A 60 13.78 -7.18 -11.88
CA TRP A 60 13.79 -5.72 -11.74
C TRP A 60 13.25 -5.02 -12.99
N THR A 61 13.65 -5.48 -14.18
CA THR A 61 13.12 -4.98 -15.45
C THR A 61 11.61 -5.20 -15.56
N PHE A 62 11.13 -6.41 -15.22
CA PHE A 62 9.69 -6.69 -15.18
C PHE A 62 8.96 -5.82 -14.16
N THR A 63 9.52 -5.66 -12.96
CA THR A 63 8.97 -4.78 -11.92
C THR A 63 8.87 -3.34 -12.40
N PHE A 64 9.89 -2.82 -13.08
CA PHE A 64 9.88 -1.49 -13.67
C PHE A 64 8.76 -1.32 -14.70
N ILE A 65 8.62 -2.27 -15.62
CA ILE A 65 7.58 -2.24 -16.65
C ILE A 65 6.19 -2.33 -16.01
N CYS A 66 5.96 -3.32 -15.13
CA CYS A 66 4.70 -3.51 -14.44
C CYS A 66 4.30 -2.32 -13.58
N SER A 67 5.24 -1.71 -12.85
CA SER A 67 5.00 -0.53 -12.03
C SER A 67 4.67 0.69 -12.87
N THR A 68 5.35 0.90 -14.00
CA THR A 68 5.03 1.96 -14.95
C THR A 68 3.59 1.82 -15.44
N PHE A 69 3.22 0.64 -15.94
CA PHE A 69 1.85 0.39 -16.41
C PHE A 69 0.81 0.55 -15.30
N ALA A 70 1.08 0.02 -14.11
CA ALA A 70 0.15 0.12 -12.97
C ALA A 70 -0.06 1.58 -12.55
N VAL A 71 1.02 2.37 -12.42
CA VAL A 71 0.93 3.79 -12.06
C VAL A 71 0.19 4.59 -13.12
N SER A 72 0.44 4.33 -14.42
CA SER A 72 -0.32 4.96 -15.50
C SER A 72 -1.81 4.61 -15.44
N LEU A 73 -2.15 3.33 -15.23
CA LEU A 73 -3.53 2.88 -15.09
C LEU A 73 -4.21 3.51 -13.86
N TYR A 74 -3.49 3.59 -12.74
CA TYR A 74 -3.96 4.23 -11.53
C TYR A 74 -4.22 5.72 -11.73
N GLY A 75 -3.30 6.45 -12.37
CA GLY A 75 -3.48 7.86 -12.68
C GLY A 75 -4.74 8.09 -13.54
N ALA A 76 -4.98 7.22 -14.54
CA ALA A 76 -6.19 7.27 -15.33
C ALA A 76 -7.46 6.94 -14.51
N ALA A 77 -7.36 6.00 -13.57
CA ALA A 77 -8.48 5.62 -12.69
C ALA A 77 -8.83 6.75 -11.70
N VAL A 78 -7.83 7.40 -11.11
CA VAL A 78 -8.02 8.58 -10.22
C VAL A 78 -8.70 9.72 -10.97
N ALA A 79 -8.39 9.93 -12.25
CA ALA A 79 -9.03 10.97 -13.06
C ALA A 79 -10.51 10.68 -13.40
N ARG A 80 -10.94 9.40 -13.36
CA ARG A 80 -12.29 8.98 -13.77
C ARG A 80 -13.19 8.53 -12.62
N MET A 81 -12.64 8.16 -11.47
CA MET A 81 -13.36 7.54 -10.36
C MET A 81 -13.16 8.32 -9.06
N SER A 82 -14.19 8.38 -8.22
CA SER A 82 -14.07 8.96 -6.87
C SER A 82 -13.09 8.16 -6.03
N ILE A 83 -12.11 8.83 -5.43
CA ILE A 83 -11.04 8.19 -4.66
C ILE A 83 -11.55 7.37 -3.47
N ARG A 84 -12.69 7.78 -2.89
CA ARG A 84 -13.40 7.08 -1.82
C ARG A 84 -13.76 5.64 -2.18
N ARG A 85 -14.03 5.34 -3.46
CA ARG A 85 -14.29 3.97 -3.94
C ARG A 85 -13.04 3.30 -4.49
N LEU A 86 -12.13 4.07 -5.08
CA LEU A 86 -10.91 3.55 -5.68
C LEU A 86 -9.98 2.93 -4.62
N VAL A 87 -9.77 3.63 -3.51
CA VAL A 87 -8.82 3.21 -2.45
C VAL A 87 -9.20 1.85 -1.85
N PRO A 88 -10.45 1.62 -1.36
CA PRO A 88 -10.83 0.30 -0.87
C PRO A 88 -10.78 -0.78 -1.95
N SER A 89 -11.15 -0.45 -3.19
CA SER A 89 -11.14 -1.42 -4.30
C SER A 89 -9.73 -1.90 -4.64
N VAL A 90 -8.76 -0.98 -4.66
CA VAL A 90 -7.34 -1.30 -4.87
C VAL A 90 -6.82 -2.19 -3.75
N TYR A 91 -7.07 -1.85 -2.49
CA TYR A 91 -6.60 -2.67 -1.37
C TYR A 91 -7.29 -4.03 -1.32
N ALA A 92 -8.58 -4.11 -1.67
CA ALA A 92 -9.29 -5.37 -1.82
C ALA A 92 -8.69 -6.24 -2.95
N LEU A 93 -8.34 -5.64 -4.09
CA LEU A 93 -7.66 -6.33 -5.18
C LEU A 93 -6.31 -6.91 -4.72
N PHE A 94 -5.50 -6.14 -4.00
CA PHE A 94 -4.24 -6.64 -3.45
C PHE A 94 -4.46 -7.75 -2.42
N ALA A 95 -5.39 -7.58 -1.48
CA ALA A 95 -5.71 -8.60 -0.49
C ALA A 95 -6.16 -9.92 -1.15
N LEU A 96 -7.05 -9.84 -2.15
CA LEU A 96 -7.48 -10.99 -2.94
C LEU A 96 -6.31 -11.63 -3.69
N SER A 97 -5.46 -10.83 -4.34
CA SER A 97 -4.29 -11.34 -5.05
C SER A 97 -3.34 -12.11 -4.14
N PHE A 98 -3.08 -11.62 -2.92
CA PHE A 98 -2.24 -12.34 -1.95
C PHE A 98 -2.90 -13.63 -1.46
N GLY A 99 -4.23 -13.63 -1.30
CA GLY A 99 -4.98 -14.86 -1.05
C GLY A 99 -4.86 -15.89 -2.18
N LEU A 100 -4.90 -15.43 -3.44
CA LEU A 100 -4.68 -16.29 -4.61
C LEU A 100 -3.25 -16.81 -4.69
N PHE A 101 -2.25 -15.98 -4.38
CA PHE A 101 -0.86 -16.44 -4.28
C PHE A 101 -0.72 -17.52 -3.20
N TYR A 102 -1.33 -17.33 -2.03
CA TYR A 102 -1.33 -18.33 -0.97
C TYR A 102 -1.95 -19.66 -1.44
N LEU A 103 -3.12 -19.64 -2.08
CA LEU A 103 -3.72 -20.85 -2.65
C LEU A 103 -2.87 -21.48 -3.76
N GLY A 104 -2.21 -20.66 -4.57
CA GLY A 104 -1.28 -21.08 -5.60
C GLY A 104 -0.11 -21.89 -5.02
N THR A 105 0.46 -21.44 -3.88
CA THR A 105 1.57 -22.16 -3.23
C THR A 105 1.19 -23.56 -2.73
N GLN A 106 -0.11 -23.82 -2.51
CA GLN A 106 -0.63 -25.11 -2.05
C GLN A 106 -0.98 -26.05 -3.22
N THR A 107 -1.28 -25.50 -4.40
CA THR A 107 -1.90 -26.25 -5.52
C THR A 107 -0.96 -26.45 -6.70
N LEU A 108 -0.03 -25.52 -6.97
CA LEU A 108 0.90 -25.64 -8.09
C LEU A 108 2.16 -26.43 -7.71
N ALA A 109 2.55 -27.35 -8.60
CA ALA A 109 3.84 -28.04 -8.52
C ALA A 109 5.02 -27.12 -8.91
N GLU A 110 4.76 -26.12 -9.77
CA GLU A 110 5.78 -25.21 -10.30
C GLU A 110 5.96 -23.98 -9.39
N ARG A 111 6.74 -24.15 -8.33
CA ARG A 111 6.96 -23.12 -7.29
C ARG A 111 7.77 -21.92 -7.81
N VAL A 112 8.78 -22.16 -8.64
CA VAL A 112 9.74 -21.12 -9.08
C VAL A 112 9.05 -19.97 -9.84
N LEU A 113 8.13 -20.27 -10.75
CA LEU A 113 7.42 -19.23 -11.50
C LEU A 113 6.51 -18.41 -10.57
N LEU A 114 5.80 -19.07 -9.66
CA LEU A 114 4.94 -18.44 -8.67
C LEU A 114 5.72 -17.49 -7.77
N ASP A 115 6.89 -17.93 -7.29
CA ASP A 115 7.77 -17.16 -6.43
C ASP A 115 8.30 -15.90 -7.15
N LYS A 116 8.70 -16.04 -8.43
CA LYS A 116 9.10 -14.92 -9.30
C LYS A 116 7.97 -13.93 -9.54
N CYS A 117 6.75 -14.42 -9.82
CA CYS A 117 5.57 -13.58 -9.96
C CYS A 117 5.23 -12.84 -8.65
N PHE A 118 5.29 -13.54 -7.52
CA PHE A 118 5.08 -12.97 -6.20
C PHE A 118 6.12 -11.89 -5.89
N TYR A 119 7.39 -12.10 -6.27
CA TYR A 119 8.46 -11.11 -6.11
C TYR A 119 8.14 -9.79 -6.82
N VAL A 120 7.75 -9.87 -8.09
CA VAL A 120 7.35 -8.69 -8.88
C VAL A 120 6.10 -8.03 -8.27
N TRP A 121 5.13 -8.84 -7.83
CA TRP A 121 3.87 -8.35 -7.26
C TRP A 121 4.03 -7.65 -5.92
N VAL A 122 4.87 -8.17 -5.01
CA VAL A 122 5.22 -7.51 -3.74
C VAL A 122 5.96 -6.20 -4.00
N SER A 123 6.85 -6.19 -4.99
CA SER A 123 7.57 -4.97 -5.37
C SER A 123 6.62 -3.91 -5.94
N LEU A 124 5.64 -4.31 -6.76
CA LEU A 124 4.57 -3.45 -7.23
C LEU A 124 3.73 -2.90 -6.07
N PHE A 125 3.30 -3.77 -5.16
CA PHE A 125 2.54 -3.39 -3.97
C PHE A 125 3.28 -2.33 -3.13
N SER A 126 4.60 -2.48 -2.98
CA SER A 126 5.42 -1.56 -2.20
C SER A 126 5.37 -0.10 -2.70
N LEU A 127 5.38 0.10 -4.03
CA LEU A 127 5.28 1.42 -4.65
C LEU A 127 3.83 1.92 -4.65
N PHE A 128 2.90 1.02 -4.98
CA PHE A 128 1.53 1.40 -5.23
C PHE A 128 0.78 1.80 -3.96
N HIS A 129 0.97 1.08 -2.85
CA HIS A 129 0.27 1.41 -1.61
C HIS A 129 0.63 2.80 -1.09
N ILE A 130 1.90 3.22 -1.24
CA ILE A 130 2.35 4.57 -0.88
C ILE A 130 1.63 5.61 -1.75
N SER A 131 1.60 5.42 -3.07
CA SER A 131 0.93 6.32 -4.01
C SER A 131 -0.57 6.47 -3.71
N VAL A 132 -1.24 5.36 -3.44
CA VAL A 132 -2.67 5.32 -3.10
C VAL A 132 -2.93 6.01 -1.77
N PHE A 133 -2.10 5.75 -0.76
CA PHE A 133 -2.18 6.40 0.54
C PHE A 133 -2.07 7.92 0.43
N TRP A 134 -1.08 8.43 -0.29
CA TRP A 134 -0.93 9.87 -0.48
C TRP A 134 -2.09 10.50 -1.24
N SER A 135 -2.62 9.79 -2.24
CA SER A 135 -3.81 10.24 -2.97
C SER A 135 -5.01 10.35 -2.04
N PHE A 136 -5.22 9.34 -1.17
CA PHE A 136 -6.28 9.34 -0.16
C PHE A 136 -6.13 10.48 0.87
N MET A 137 -4.91 10.72 1.33
CA MET A 137 -4.60 11.81 2.26
C MET A 137 -4.90 13.18 1.64
N ALA A 138 -4.53 13.38 0.37
CA ALA A 138 -4.76 14.65 -0.34
C ALA A 138 -6.26 14.96 -0.54
N ASP A 139 -7.11 13.94 -0.64
CA ASP A 139 -8.57 14.11 -0.73
C ASP A 139 -9.24 14.28 0.65
N THR A 140 -8.68 13.64 1.68
CA THR A 140 -9.25 13.66 3.04
C THR A 140 -8.94 14.94 3.79
N PHE A 141 -7.75 15.52 3.60
CA PHE A 141 -7.31 16.73 4.29
C PHE A 141 -7.29 17.93 3.34
N SER A 142 -8.10 18.96 3.65
CA SER A 142 -8.09 20.21 2.90
C SER A 142 -6.76 20.96 3.08
N ARG A 143 -6.34 21.76 2.07
CA ARG A 143 -5.09 22.54 2.11
C ARG A 143 -4.83 23.29 3.44
N PRO A 144 -5.81 23.99 4.06
CA PRO A 144 -5.58 24.64 5.36
C PRO A 144 -5.39 23.66 6.53
N GLN A 145 -6.02 22.49 6.51
CA GLN A 145 -5.84 21.44 7.53
C GLN A 145 -4.48 20.74 7.41
N ALA A 146 -4.03 20.46 6.19
CA ALA A 146 -2.76 19.77 5.93
C ALA A 146 -1.54 20.59 6.39
N THR A 147 -1.57 21.91 6.18
CA THR A 147 -0.57 22.85 6.74
C THR A 147 -0.64 22.80 8.27
N ARG A 148 -1.81 22.97 8.89
CA ARG A 148 -1.94 22.97 10.37
C ARG A 148 -1.50 21.66 11.07
N LEU A 149 -1.70 20.50 10.43
CA LEU A 149 -1.42 19.17 11.02
C LEU A 149 -0.02 18.61 10.72
N PHE A 150 0.57 18.96 9.57
CA PHE A 150 1.82 18.36 9.09
C PHE A 150 2.92 19.37 8.76
N GLY A 151 2.68 20.69 8.87
CA GLY A 151 3.66 21.74 8.55
C GLY A 151 3.27 23.16 8.95
#